data_AF-A0A519WWX4-F1
#
_entry.id   AF-A0A519WWX4-F1
#
_cell.length_a   1.000
_cell.length_b   1.000
_cell.length_c   1.000
_cell.angle_alpha   90.00
_cell.angle_beta   90.00
_cell.angle_gamma   90.00
#
_symmetry.space_group_name_H-M   'P 1'
#
loop_
_entity.id
_entity.type
_entity.pdbx_description
1 polymer ?
#
loop_
_entity_poly.entity_id
_entity_poly.type
_entity_poly.pdbx_seq_one_letter_code
_entity_poly.pdbx_strand_id
1 'polypeptide(L)'
;MKNIIKQLSSYVLMIALFSSCDPYEQESFYVDKPESVILQEQLNEYNALRTYLSPNLGPGFKLGAALAASDYSRKDVITRLINSNFDEITPTGLTHNALVQADGSIALGGLVSIIDIAKANEKSVFGPTLVTHASQDSSYLNGLIAPLIISGDAAKFVIANFDADNLGAIYPMSPAGATNSATVVVQNITKTGRVLNVKSVRSHPEFNVTLPQGRVLGDYVSLTLDMFITGGTGGFGSGMRIFINGRSGTYNSALSYVSDGVWGKMTLPLATMALTTAEKQLTTFKLAVGSETGAGNYFIDNIALQDINVPKTQQQKVQLIDGQLVKWISALVDTSKTYIKSWNVIDLPMDDANPTLLRTGIGKTLAAGEFFWQDYLGKDYG
;
A
#
# COMPACT_ATOMS: atom_id res chain seq x y z
N MET A 1 80.46 -79.66 -28.07
CA MET A 1 79.22 -79.78 -28.86
C MET A 1 77.94 -79.26 -28.18
N LYS A 2 77.85 -79.14 -26.84
CA LYS A 2 76.65 -78.59 -26.16
C LYS A 2 76.41 -77.07 -26.32
N ASN A 3 77.43 -76.27 -26.64
CA ASN A 3 77.27 -74.81 -26.77
C ASN A 3 76.85 -74.32 -28.18
N ILE A 4 77.00 -75.15 -29.22
CA ILE A 4 76.59 -74.80 -30.59
C ILE A 4 75.07 -75.00 -30.77
N ILE A 5 74.49 -76.03 -30.14
CA ILE A 5 73.04 -76.31 -30.18
C ILE A 5 72.24 -75.23 -29.43
N LYS A 6 72.77 -74.67 -28.33
CA LYS A 6 72.12 -73.55 -27.59
C LYS A 6 72.16 -72.22 -28.35
N GLN A 7 73.19 -71.99 -29.16
CA GLN A 7 73.27 -70.77 -29.98
C GLN A 7 72.40 -70.89 -31.24
N LEU A 8 72.26 -72.08 -31.83
CA LEU A 8 71.37 -72.31 -32.97
C LEU A 8 69.88 -72.26 -32.58
N SER A 9 69.49 -72.80 -31.43
CA SER A 9 68.10 -72.71 -30.94
C SER A 9 67.72 -71.29 -30.51
N SER A 10 68.68 -70.48 -30.04
CA SER A 10 68.45 -69.07 -29.76
C SER A 10 68.31 -68.21 -31.02
N TYR A 11 68.90 -68.62 -32.16
CA TYR A 11 68.83 -67.85 -33.40
C TYR A 11 67.54 -68.15 -34.20
N VAL A 12 67.06 -69.40 -34.17
CA VAL A 12 65.82 -69.82 -34.83
C VAL A 12 64.58 -69.25 -34.13
N LEU A 13 64.61 -69.08 -32.81
CA LEU A 13 63.50 -68.44 -32.06
C LEU A 13 63.45 -66.92 -32.27
N MET A 14 64.58 -66.28 -32.61
CA MET A 14 64.65 -64.84 -32.85
C MET A 14 64.15 -64.45 -34.25
N ILE A 15 64.33 -65.32 -35.25
CA ILE A 15 63.86 -65.08 -36.63
C ILE A 15 62.35 -65.31 -36.77
N ALA A 16 61.75 -66.16 -35.92
CA ALA A 16 60.30 -66.41 -35.93
C ALA A 16 59.44 -65.28 -35.32
N LEU A 17 60.05 -64.29 -34.65
CA LEU A 17 59.34 -63.19 -33.99
C LEU A 17 59.26 -61.89 -34.82
N PHE A 18 59.86 -61.84 -36.01
CA PHE A 18 59.81 -60.65 -36.89
C PHE A 18 58.84 -60.78 -38.07
N SER A 19 58.11 -61.90 -38.19
CA SER A 19 57.20 -62.16 -39.32
C SER A 19 55.72 -61.84 -39.04
N SER A 20 55.38 -61.16 -37.94
CA SER A 20 53.97 -60.83 -37.63
C SER A 20 53.65 -59.35 -37.63
N CYS A 21 54.52 -58.51 -38.21
CA CYS A 21 54.19 -57.09 -38.45
C CYS A 21 53.68 -56.95 -39.89
N ASP A 22 52.48 -57.48 -40.15
CA ASP A 22 51.68 -56.91 -41.22
C ASP A 22 51.32 -55.49 -40.73
N PRO A 23 51.57 -54.41 -41.50
CA PRO A 23 51.09 -53.10 -41.10
C PRO A 23 49.57 -53.22 -41.01
N TYR A 24 49.04 -53.08 -39.81
CA TYR A 24 47.59 -52.98 -39.61
C TYR A 24 47.15 -51.72 -40.36
N GLU A 25 46.62 -51.90 -41.57
CA GLU A 25 45.85 -50.86 -42.23
C GLU A 25 44.64 -50.63 -41.32
N GLN A 26 44.70 -49.58 -40.50
CA GLN A 26 43.49 -49.03 -39.92
C GLN A 26 42.60 -48.67 -41.11
N GLU A 27 41.58 -49.48 -41.39
CA GLU A 27 40.47 -48.99 -42.17
C GLU A 27 39.98 -47.73 -41.47
N SER A 28 40.20 -46.59 -42.13
CA SER A 28 39.75 -45.30 -41.63
C SER A 28 38.23 -45.37 -41.57
N PHE A 29 37.70 -45.65 -40.38
CA PHE A 29 36.27 -45.63 -40.14
C PHE A 29 35.83 -44.17 -40.29
N TYR A 30 35.35 -43.83 -41.48
CA TYR A 30 34.83 -42.52 -41.80
C TYR A 30 33.45 -42.41 -41.17
N VAL A 31 33.40 -41.81 -39.98
CA VAL A 31 32.14 -41.45 -39.34
C VAL A 31 31.68 -40.16 -39.99
N ASP A 32 30.57 -40.22 -40.73
CA ASP A 32 29.90 -39.02 -41.20
C ASP A 32 29.64 -38.10 -40.00
N LYS A 33 30.01 -36.83 -40.14
CA LYS A 33 29.79 -35.82 -39.11
C LYS A 33 28.29 -35.83 -38.77
N PRO A 34 27.90 -35.98 -37.49
CA PRO A 34 26.49 -36.03 -37.11
C PRO A 34 25.76 -34.78 -37.60
N GLU A 35 24.53 -34.94 -38.09
CA GLU A 35 23.69 -33.84 -38.58
C GLU A 35 23.56 -32.72 -37.53
N SER A 36 23.53 -33.08 -36.24
CA SER A 36 23.52 -32.12 -35.13
C SER A 36 24.76 -31.23 -35.07
N VAL A 37 25.94 -31.74 -35.44
CA VAL A 37 27.19 -30.97 -35.50
C VAL A 37 27.21 -30.07 -36.73
N ILE A 38 26.73 -30.58 -37.87
CA ILE A 38 26.61 -29.79 -39.12
C ILE A 38 25.66 -28.60 -38.91
N LEU A 39 24.48 -28.85 -38.34
CA LEU A 39 23.51 -27.80 -38.03
C LEU A 39 24.07 -26.80 -37.01
N GLN A 40 24.82 -27.25 -36.00
CA GLN A 40 25.44 -26.34 -35.03
C GLN A 40 26.55 -25.49 -35.65
N GLU A 41 27.34 -26.05 -36.57
CA GLU A 41 28.36 -25.30 -37.32
C GLU A 41 27.71 -24.25 -38.22
N GLN A 42 26.64 -24.60 -38.93
CA GLN A 42 25.85 -23.64 -39.71
C GLN A 42 25.25 -22.54 -38.83
N LEU A 43 24.77 -22.87 -37.62
CA LEU A 43 24.27 -21.87 -36.68
C LEU A 43 25.40 -20.97 -36.14
N ASN A 44 26.63 -21.49 -36.00
CA ASN A 44 27.78 -20.73 -35.55
C ASN A 44 28.35 -19.78 -36.64
N GLU A 45 27.97 -19.97 -37.90
CA GLU A 45 28.33 -19.07 -39.01
C GLU A 45 27.54 -17.75 -39.00
N TYR A 46 26.39 -17.69 -38.32
CA TYR A 46 25.62 -16.46 -38.24
C TYR A 46 26.41 -15.37 -37.51
N ASN A 47 26.50 -14.20 -38.13
CA ASN A 47 27.10 -13.03 -37.51
C ASN A 47 26.24 -12.54 -36.33
N ALA A 48 26.84 -11.73 -35.46
CA ALA A 48 26.11 -11.10 -34.36
C ALA A 48 24.95 -10.22 -34.87
N LEU A 49 23.84 -10.16 -34.13
CA LEU A 49 22.61 -9.45 -34.50
C LEU A 49 22.86 -8.00 -34.91
N ARG A 50 23.74 -7.30 -34.18
CA ARG A 50 24.15 -5.92 -34.51
C ARG A 50 24.74 -5.75 -35.92
N THR A 51 25.22 -6.82 -36.58
CA THR A 51 25.83 -6.74 -37.91
C THR A 51 24.80 -6.75 -39.04
N TYR A 52 23.57 -7.22 -38.78
CA TYR A 52 22.48 -7.17 -39.75
C TYR A 52 21.79 -5.80 -39.79
N LEU A 53 22.16 -4.92 -38.87
CA LEU A 53 21.68 -3.56 -38.79
C LEU A 53 22.29 -2.70 -39.90
N SER A 54 21.49 -1.81 -40.49
CA SER A 54 21.97 -0.91 -41.54
C SER A 54 23.02 0.07 -41.02
N PRO A 55 24.08 0.38 -41.79
CA PRO A 55 25.14 1.31 -41.35
C PRO A 55 24.66 2.76 -41.12
N ASN A 56 23.44 3.11 -41.57
CA ASN A 56 22.86 4.46 -41.49
C ASN A 56 21.71 4.60 -40.47
N LEU A 57 21.72 3.84 -39.38
CA LEU A 57 20.65 3.87 -38.36
C LEU A 57 20.54 5.16 -37.53
N GLY A 58 21.38 6.15 -37.83
CA GLY A 58 21.46 7.40 -37.10
C GLY A 58 22.20 7.25 -35.76
N PRO A 59 22.74 8.35 -35.21
CA PRO A 59 23.64 8.30 -34.05
C PRO A 59 22.98 7.90 -32.73
N GLY A 60 21.65 7.75 -32.70
CA GLY A 60 20.88 7.49 -31.48
C GLY A 60 20.26 6.10 -31.37
N PHE A 61 20.30 5.28 -32.44
CA PHE A 61 19.73 3.93 -32.38
C PHE A 61 20.64 2.98 -31.63
N LYS A 62 20.06 2.16 -30.76
CA LYS A 62 20.77 1.13 -30.01
C LYS A 62 19.96 -0.16 -30.02
N LEU A 63 20.63 -1.28 -30.20
CA LEU A 63 19.99 -2.58 -30.08
C LEU A 63 20.08 -3.05 -28.62
N GLY A 64 18.94 -3.13 -27.95
CA GLY A 64 18.84 -3.47 -26.53
C GLY A 64 18.42 -4.92 -26.26
N ALA A 65 18.84 -5.46 -25.12
CA ALA A 65 18.34 -6.73 -24.58
C ALA A 65 17.99 -6.63 -23.09
N ALA A 66 16.93 -7.31 -22.65
CA ALA A 66 16.51 -7.33 -21.26
C ALA A 66 17.17 -8.49 -20.50
N LEU A 67 17.73 -8.23 -19.31
CA LEU A 67 18.30 -9.27 -18.44
C LEU A 67 18.40 -8.85 -16.97
N ALA A 68 18.50 -9.83 -16.07
CA ALA A 68 18.68 -9.59 -14.65
C ALA A 68 20.17 -9.33 -14.31
N ALA A 69 20.42 -8.59 -13.23
CA ALA A 69 21.78 -8.32 -12.77
C ALA A 69 22.56 -9.58 -12.37
N SER A 70 21.87 -10.60 -11.85
CA SER A 70 22.46 -11.90 -11.54
C SER A 70 23.03 -12.59 -12.78
N ASP A 71 22.32 -12.52 -13.90
CA ASP A 71 22.73 -13.18 -15.14
C ASP A 71 23.92 -12.47 -15.78
N TYR A 72 23.95 -11.13 -15.65
CA TYR A 72 25.05 -10.34 -16.19
C TYR A 72 26.33 -10.43 -15.36
N SER A 73 26.20 -10.67 -14.05
CA SER A 73 27.34 -10.83 -13.14
C SER A 73 28.10 -12.14 -13.36
N ARG A 74 27.44 -13.17 -13.89
CA ARG A 74 27.98 -14.54 -13.99
C ARG A 74 29.07 -14.69 -15.07
N LYS A 75 29.23 -13.73 -15.98
CA LYS A 75 30.20 -13.77 -17.09
C LYS A 75 30.14 -15.06 -17.92
N ASP A 76 28.96 -15.67 -17.99
CA ASP A 76 28.74 -16.94 -18.65
C ASP A 76 28.32 -16.74 -20.13
N VAL A 77 27.76 -17.79 -20.73
CA VAL A 77 27.33 -17.79 -22.14
C VAL A 77 26.34 -16.65 -22.42
N ILE A 78 25.44 -16.35 -21.47
CA ILE A 78 24.43 -15.29 -21.63
C ILE A 78 25.14 -13.94 -21.71
N THR A 79 26.09 -13.67 -20.80
CA THR A 79 26.85 -12.42 -20.82
C THR A 79 27.60 -12.23 -22.14
N ARG A 80 28.22 -13.30 -22.66
CA ARG A 80 28.92 -13.24 -23.95
C ARG A 80 27.96 -12.96 -25.11
N LEU A 81 26.81 -13.64 -25.13
CA LEU A 81 25.77 -13.44 -26.14
C LEU A 81 25.29 -11.98 -26.14
N ILE A 82 25.00 -11.43 -24.95
CA ILE A 82 24.57 -10.04 -24.80
C ILE A 82 25.65 -9.09 -25.32
N ASN A 83 26.90 -9.29 -24.88
CA ASN A 83 28.00 -8.41 -25.25
C ASN A 83 28.34 -8.44 -26.73
N SER A 84 28.17 -9.59 -27.40
CA SER A 84 28.43 -9.73 -28.83
C SER A 84 27.28 -9.21 -29.70
N ASN A 85 26.04 -9.23 -29.23
CA ASN A 85 24.88 -8.92 -30.07
C ASN A 85 24.23 -7.55 -29.82
N PHE A 86 24.40 -6.94 -28.65
CA PHE A 86 23.62 -5.77 -28.22
C PHE A 86 24.50 -4.60 -27.73
N ASP A 87 23.97 -3.38 -27.81
CA ASP A 87 24.62 -2.12 -27.42
C ASP A 87 24.10 -1.57 -26.08
N GLU A 88 22.89 -2.00 -25.72
CA GLU A 88 22.17 -1.53 -24.54
C GLU A 88 21.55 -2.70 -23.79
N ILE A 89 21.41 -2.53 -22.48
CA ILE A 89 20.72 -3.50 -21.63
C ILE A 89 19.53 -2.84 -20.93
N THR A 90 18.46 -3.59 -20.74
CA THR A 90 17.33 -3.22 -19.88
C THR A 90 17.30 -4.13 -18.66
N PRO A 91 17.64 -3.62 -17.46
CA PRO A 91 17.66 -4.45 -16.26
C PRO A 91 16.26 -4.99 -15.93
N THR A 92 16.13 -6.29 -15.69
CA THR A 92 14.90 -6.89 -15.19
C THR A 92 14.96 -7.07 -13.66
N GLY A 93 13.79 -7.15 -13.02
CA GLY A 93 13.70 -7.36 -11.57
C GLY A 93 13.92 -6.13 -10.69
N LEU A 94 14.15 -4.95 -11.28
CA LEU A 94 14.19 -3.66 -10.58
C LEU A 94 12.78 -3.05 -10.48
N THR A 95 11.82 -3.84 -10.00
CA THR A 95 10.41 -3.46 -9.88
C THR A 95 10.12 -2.78 -8.54
N HIS A 96 9.00 -2.05 -8.44
CA HIS A 96 8.62 -1.35 -7.21
C HIS A 96 8.50 -2.32 -6.01
N ASN A 97 7.88 -3.49 -6.17
CA ASN A 97 7.82 -4.52 -5.12
C ASN A 97 9.14 -5.20 -4.75
N ALA A 98 10.16 -5.10 -5.60
CA ALA A 98 11.48 -5.67 -5.31
C ALA A 98 12.37 -4.67 -4.56
N LEU A 99 12.15 -3.38 -4.76
CA LEU A 99 13.02 -2.31 -4.28
C LEU A 99 12.44 -1.58 -3.08
N VAL A 100 11.13 -1.38 -3.00
CA VAL A 100 10.48 -0.72 -1.85
C VAL A 100 10.33 -1.70 -0.69
N GLN A 101 10.74 -1.25 0.49
CA GLN A 101 10.66 -2.01 1.73
C GLN A 101 9.41 -1.64 2.52
N ALA A 102 9.05 -2.43 3.53
CA ALA A 102 7.87 -2.20 4.36
C ALA A 102 7.89 -0.85 5.12
N ASP A 103 9.07 -0.28 5.38
CA ASP A 103 9.25 1.04 6.00
C ASP A 103 9.26 2.19 4.97
N GLY A 104 9.13 1.87 3.68
CA GLY A 104 9.18 2.80 2.56
C GLY A 104 10.58 3.18 2.11
N SER A 105 11.64 2.62 2.68
CA SER A 105 13.00 2.75 2.14
C SER A 105 13.11 2.05 0.79
N ILE A 106 14.08 2.46 -0.05
CA ILE A 106 14.25 1.96 -1.41
C ILE A 106 15.65 1.34 -1.54
N ALA A 107 15.70 0.05 -1.81
CA ALA A 107 16.94 -0.75 -1.83
C ALA A 107 17.66 -0.66 -3.19
N LEU A 108 18.42 0.40 -3.42
CA LEU A 108 19.01 0.70 -4.74
C LEU A 108 20.30 -0.06 -5.08
N GLY A 109 20.77 -0.98 -4.22
CA GLY A 109 22.02 -1.71 -4.44
C GLY A 109 22.05 -2.49 -5.75
N GLY A 110 20.93 -3.10 -6.15
CA GLY A 110 20.80 -3.81 -7.43
C GLY A 110 20.94 -2.89 -8.64
N LEU A 111 20.38 -1.67 -8.57
CA LEU A 111 20.49 -0.67 -9.62
C LEU A 111 21.94 -0.18 -9.78
N VAL A 112 22.64 0.05 -8.69
CA VAL A 112 24.06 0.46 -8.74
C VAL A 112 24.91 -0.67 -9.32
N SER A 113 24.70 -1.90 -8.88
CA SER A 113 25.44 -3.07 -9.36
C SER A 113 25.29 -3.26 -10.88
N ILE A 114 24.07 -3.20 -11.42
CA ILE A 114 23.87 -3.36 -12.86
C ILE A 114 24.52 -2.22 -13.66
N ILE A 115 24.48 -1.00 -13.16
CA ILE A 115 25.13 0.15 -13.79
C ILE A 115 26.65 -0.08 -13.85
N ASP A 116 27.26 -0.58 -12.78
CA ASP A 116 28.70 -0.81 -12.74
C ASP A 116 29.14 -1.97 -13.65
N ILE A 117 28.34 -3.04 -13.73
CA ILE A 117 28.60 -4.13 -14.68
C ILE A 117 28.45 -3.62 -16.12
N ALA A 118 27.43 -2.82 -16.41
CA ALA A 118 27.23 -2.25 -17.74
C ALA A 118 28.40 -1.34 -18.15
N LYS A 119 28.87 -0.47 -17.23
CA LYS A 119 30.08 0.34 -17.44
C LYS A 119 31.30 -0.51 -17.77
N ALA A 120 31.52 -1.58 -16.98
CA ALA A 120 32.67 -2.46 -17.17
C ALA A 120 32.65 -3.22 -18.50
N ASN A 121 31.47 -3.39 -19.11
CA ASN A 121 31.28 -4.04 -20.41
C ASN A 121 31.01 -3.04 -21.55
N GLU A 122 31.18 -1.74 -21.30
CA GLU A 122 30.96 -0.66 -22.27
C GLU A 122 29.53 -0.68 -22.87
N LYS A 123 28.54 -1.11 -22.08
CA LYS A 123 27.13 -1.17 -22.47
C LYS A 123 26.35 -0.04 -21.86
N SER A 124 25.49 0.57 -22.66
CA SER A 124 24.52 1.52 -22.14
C SER A 124 23.37 0.81 -21.44
N VAL A 125 22.60 1.56 -20.65
CA VAL A 125 21.46 1.03 -19.89
C VAL A 125 20.22 1.84 -20.24
N PHE A 126 19.17 1.14 -20.67
CA PHE A 126 17.82 1.66 -20.75
C PHE A 126 17.11 1.37 -19.43
N GLY A 127 16.59 2.41 -18.79
CA GLY A 127 15.97 2.31 -17.48
C GLY A 127 14.69 1.44 -17.51
N PRO A 128 14.51 0.56 -16.51
CA PRO A 128 13.28 -0.24 -16.39
C PRO A 128 12.06 0.63 -16.15
N THR A 129 10.87 0.07 -16.27
CA THR A 129 9.62 0.82 -16.11
C THR A 129 9.53 1.57 -14.79
N LEU A 130 9.29 2.89 -14.83
CA LEU A 130 9.07 3.72 -13.64
C LEU A 130 7.66 3.55 -13.09
N VAL A 131 6.64 3.61 -13.96
CA VAL A 131 5.23 3.54 -13.57
C VAL A 131 4.51 2.45 -14.37
N THR A 132 3.89 1.53 -13.65
CA THR A 132 3.02 0.48 -14.21
C THR A 132 1.99 0.08 -13.16
N HIS A 133 0.97 -0.67 -13.57
CA HIS A 133 -0.05 -1.18 -12.67
C HIS A 133 0.39 -2.47 -11.94
N ALA A 134 1.36 -3.21 -12.48
CA ALA A 134 1.81 -4.50 -11.95
C ALA A 134 3.17 -4.42 -11.24
N SER A 135 3.56 -5.46 -10.51
CA SER A 135 4.82 -5.54 -9.76
C SER A 135 5.05 -4.37 -8.78
N GLN A 136 3.96 -3.87 -8.20
CA GLN A 136 3.95 -2.82 -7.18
C GLN A 136 3.95 -3.43 -5.78
N ASP A 137 4.65 -2.85 -4.80
CA ASP A 137 4.40 -3.18 -3.39
C ASP A 137 3.01 -2.66 -2.97
N SER A 138 1.97 -3.41 -3.36
CA SER A 138 0.60 -3.04 -3.09
C SER A 138 0.27 -3.10 -1.59
N SER A 139 0.99 -3.91 -0.81
CA SER A 139 0.84 -3.95 0.66
C SER A 139 1.28 -2.63 1.27
N TYR A 140 2.49 -2.17 0.93
CA TYR A 140 3.02 -0.90 1.40
C TYR A 140 2.16 0.28 0.93
N LEU A 141 1.83 0.36 -0.36
CA LEU A 141 1.03 1.46 -0.92
C LEU A 141 -0.38 1.51 -0.32
N ASN A 142 -1.05 0.37 -0.15
CA ASN A 142 -2.35 0.32 0.51
C ASN A 142 -2.25 0.65 2.01
N GLY A 143 -1.13 0.31 2.65
CA GLY A 143 -0.83 0.70 4.03
C GLY A 143 -0.73 2.21 4.22
N LEU A 144 -0.13 2.93 3.25
CA LEU A 144 -0.06 4.39 3.27
C LEU A 144 -1.45 5.04 3.30
N ILE A 145 -2.41 4.47 2.58
CA ILE A 145 -3.77 5.03 2.44
C ILE A 145 -4.81 4.39 3.38
N ALA A 146 -4.37 3.46 4.24
CA ALA A 146 -5.21 2.82 5.23
C ALA A 146 -5.77 3.86 6.23
N PRO A 147 -6.94 3.58 6.84
CA PRO A 147 -7.48 4.41 7.92
C PRO A 147 -6.45 4.63 9.02
N LEU A 148 -6.44 5.85 9.58
CA LEU A 148 -5.64 6.13 10.76
C LEU A 148 -6.32 5.49 11.97
N ILE A 149 -5.61 4.57 12.61
CA ILE A 149 -5.96 4.12 13.95
C ILE A 149 -5.46 5.20 14.91
N ILE A 150 -6.36 6.07 15.36
CA ILE A 150 -6.04 7.11 16.34
C ILE A 150 -6.38 6.56 17.72
N SER A 151 -5.38 6.40 18.59
CA SER A 151 -5.61 6.20 20.01
C SER A 151 -5.78 7.57 20.70
N GLY A 152 -6.93 7.80 21.32
CA GLY A 152 -7.20 8.99 22.14
C GLY A 152 -8.19 10.00 21.58
N ASP A 153 -8.13 11.23 22.10
CA ASP A 153 -9.15 12.28 21.94
C ASP A 153 -9.19 12.99 20.58
N ALA A 154 -8.27 12.67 19.66
CA ALA A 154 -8.05 13.41 18.42
C ALA A 154 -9.04 13.08 17.28
N ALA A 155 -9.88 12.05 17.41
CA ALA A 155 -10.85 11.66 16.40
C ALA A 155 -12.29 11.75 16.92
N LYS A 156 -12.85 12.96 16.89
CA LYS A 156 -14.23 13.22 17.33
C LYS A 156 -15.02 13.99 16.27
N PHE A 157 -16.24 13.56 16.02
CA PHE A 157 -17.24 14.37 15.34
C PHE A 157 -18.04 15.14 16.39
N VAL A 158 -17.81 16.46 16.49
CA VAL A 158 -18.51 17.33 17.44
C VAL A 158 -19.93 17.59 16.93
N ILE A 159 -20.91 17.23 17.75
CA ILE A 159 -22.34 17.45 17.49
C ILE A 159 -22.75 18.84 17.99
N ALA A 160 -22.33 19.20 19.20
CA ALA A 160 -22.65 20.50 19.80
C ALA A 160 -21.62 20.89 20.87
N ASN A 161 -21.13 22.14 20.79
CA ASN A 161 -20.27 22.78 21.80
C ASN A 161 -20.80 24.16 22.26
N PHE A 162 -21.95 24.59 21.74
CA PHE A 162 -22.72 25.77 22.15
C PHE A 162 -22.05 27.16 22.07
N ASP A 163 -20.74 27.25 21.86
CA ASP A 163 -19.98 28.51 21.90
C ASP A 163 -20.42 29.52 20.82
N ALA A 164 -20.87 29.04 19.67
CA ALA A 164 -21.37 29.87 18.58
C ALA A 164 -22.85 30.27 18.75
N ASP A 165 -23.59 29.61 19.64
CA ASP A 165 -25.05 29.77 19.74
C ASP A 165 -25.43 31.00 20.57
N ASN A 166 -26.51 31.68 20.17
CA ASN A 166 -27.01 32.83 20.91
C ASN A 166 -27.39 32.46 22.36
N LEU A 167 -27.07 33.33 23.31
CA LEU A 167 -27.56 33.18 24.68
C LEU A 167 -29.08 33.15 24.71
N GLY A 168 -29.66 32.19 25.43
CA GLY A 168 -31.09 31.96 25.48
C GLY A 168 -31.64 31.09 24.33
N ALA A 169 -30.80 30.64 23.39
CA ALA A 169 -31.24 29.68 22.37
C ALA A 169 -31.78 28.40 23.01
N ILE A 170 -32.89 27.88 22.48
CA ILE A 170 -33.61 26.72 23.02
C ILE A 170 -33.40 25.53 22.09
N TYR A 171 -33.00 24.40 22.68
CA TYR A 171 -32.94 23.12 22.01
C TYR A 171 -34.23 22.33 22.27
N PRO A 172 -34.74 21.57 21.29
CA PRO A 172 -35.88 20.69 21.49
C PRO A 172 -35.61 19.65 22.58
N MET A 173 -36.67 19.23 23.26
CA MET A 173 -36.61 18.23 24.34
C MET A 173 -37.49 17.03 23.99
N SER A 174 -37.05 15.82 24.34
CA SER A 174 -37.79 14.57 24.10
C SER A 174 -37.87 13.71 25.37
N PRO A 175 -39.10 13.36 25.85
CA PRO A 175 -40.39 13.90 25.40
C PRO A 175 -40.53 15.40 25.73
N ALA A 176 -41.28 16.13 24.91
CA ALA A 176 -41.59 17.53 25.18
C ALA A 176 -42.44 17.67 26.45
N GLY A 177 -42.26 18.77 27.20
CA GLY A 177 -43.05 19.06 28.40
C GLY A 177 -42.91 20.51 28.81
N ALA A 178 -43.99 21.10 29.36
CA ALA A 178 -44.05 22.53 29.66
C ALA A 178 -43.02 23.02 30.68
N THR A 179 -42.52 22.14 31.55
CA THR A 179 -41.50 22.42 32.57
C THR A 179 -40.09 22.00 32.15
N ASN A 180 -39.94 21.39 30.97
CA ASN A 180 -38.67 20.91 30.46
C ASN A 180 -38.04 21.97 29.55
N SER A 181 -36.75 22.25 29.73
CA SER A 181 -36.02 23.21 28.90
C SER A 181 -34.57 22.79 28.72
N ALA A 182 -34.05 22.96 27.51
CA ALA A 182 -32.63 22.97 27.22
C ALA A 182 -32.28 24.33 26.63
N THR A 183 -31.53 25.15 27.37
CA THR A 183 -31.27 26.55 27.01
C THR A 183 -29.79 26.88 27.09
N VAL A 184 -29.27 27.55 26.08
CA VAL A 184 -27.89 28.02 26.04
C VAL A 184 -27.70 29.16 27.04
N VAL A 185 -26.74 29.00 27.95
CA VAL A 185 -26.43 29.96 29.01
C VAL A 185 -24.91 30.12 29.17
N VAL A 186 -24.48 31.16 29.89
CA VAL A 186 -23.12 31.23 30.43
C VAL A 186 -23.12 30.63 31.82
N GLN A 187 -22.20 29.70 32.09
CA GLN A 187 -22.04 29.16 33.43
C GLN A 187 -20.88 29.87 34.16
N ASN A 188 -21.22 30.89 34.95
CA ASN A 188 -20.28 31.84 35.58
C ASN A 188 -19.43 31.28 36.75
N ILE A 189 -19.23 29.96 36.88
CA ILE A 189 -18.56 29.39 38.06
C ILE A 189 -17.26 28.63 37.72
N THR A 190 -17.17 27.91 36.58
CA THR A 190 -16.05 26.95 36.38
C THR A 190 -15.58 26.73 34.92
N LYS A 191 -16.24 27.26 33.89
CA LYS A 191 -15.83 27.12 32.47
C LYS A 191 -15.97 28.44 31.72
N THR A 192 -15.01 28.76 30.86
CA THR A 192 -15.13 29.86 29.89
C THR A 192 -15.88 29.32 28.67
N GLY A 193 -16.96 29.98 28.25
CA GLY A 193 -17.77 29.54 27.10
C GLY A 193 -19.27 29.50 27.38
N ARG A 194 -20.04 29.08 26.38
CA ARG A 194 -21.49 28.88 26.49
C ARG A 194 -21.77 27.39 26.65
N VAL A 195 -22.77 27.06 27.46
CA VAL A 195 -23.15 25.66 27.74
C VAL A 195 -24.66 25.50 27.66
N LEU A 196 -25.13 24.26 27.58
CA LEU A 196 -26.56 23.98 27.60
C LEU A 196 -27.01 23.65 29.02
N ASN A 197 -27.88 24.48 29.60
CA ASN A 197 -28.58 24.18 30.85
C ASN A 197 -29.80 23.32 30.54
N VAL A 198 -29.85 22.13 31.14
CA VAL A 198 -30.94 21.18 31.00
C VAL A 198 -31.72 21.12 32.30
N LYS A 199 -32.97 21.60 32.25
CA LYS A 199 -33.97 21.40 33.28
C LYS A 199 -34.98 20.37 32.79
N SER A 200 -35.10 19.24 33.46
CA SER A 200 -35.93 18.16 32.93
C SER A 200 -36.54 17.24 33.98
N VAL A 201 -37.72 16.71 33.63
CA VAL A 201 -38.35 15.55 34.26
C VAL A 201 -38.41 14.45 33.21
N ARG A 202 -37.48 13.49 33.30
CA ARG A 202 -37.35 12.35 32.38
C ARG A 202 -37.39 12.75 30.91
N SER A 203 -36.66 13.80 30.58
CA SER A 203 -36.63 14.42 29.25
C SER A 203 -35.21 14.91 28.92
N HIS A 204 -34.89 14.89 27.62
CA HIS A 204 -33.51 14.98 27.13
C HIS A 204 -33.44 15.96 25.95
N PRO A 205 -32.40 16.81 25.86
CA PRO A 205 -32.18 17.64 24.69
C PRO A 205 -31.98 16.79 23.43
N GLU A 206 -32.59 17.21 22.33
CA GLU A 206 -32.55 16.56 21.02
C GLU A 206 -31.71 17.35 20.02
N PHE A 207 -30.92 16.64 19.23
CA PHE A 207 -30.01 17.13 18.21
C PHE A 207 -30.26 16.39 16.90
N ASN A 208 -30.44 17.14 15.81
CA ASN A 208 -30.46 16.56 14.47
C ASN A 208 -29.00 16.44 14.00
N VAL A 209 -28.53 15.21 13.82
CA VAL A 209 -27.14 14.92 13.45
C VAL A 209 -27.06 14.53 11.99
N THR A 210 -26.17 15.17 11.24
CA THR A 210 -25.75 14.75 9.89
C THR A 210 -24.24 14.52 9.91
N LEU A 211 -23.84 13.28 9.63
CA LEU A 211 -22.44 12.88 9.62
C LEU A 211 -21.72 13.41 8.37
N PRO A 212 -20.38 13.56 8.42
CA PRO A 212 -19.60 13.94 7.25
C PRO A 212 -19.78 12.94 6.09
N GLN A 213 -19.57 13.42 4.86
CA GLN A 213 -19.70 12.59 3.66
C GLN A 213 -18.85 11.30 3.76
N GLY A 214 -19.45 10.16 3.42
CA GLY A 214 -18.79 8.85 3.46
C GLY A 214 -18.68 8.22 4.86
N ARG A 215 -19.26 8.84 5.89
CA ARG A 215 -19.32 8.31 7.26
C ARG A 215 -20.70 7.78 7.59
N VAL A 216 -20.75 6.71 8.37
CA VAL A 216 -21.99 6.13 8.91
C VAL A 216 -21.91 6.00 10.43
N LEU A 217 -23.05 5.89 11.10
CA LEU A 217 -23.12 5.78 12.56
C LEU A 217 -22.28 4.61 13.11
N GLY A 218 -22.21 3.51 12.37
CA GLY A 218 -21.44 2.32 12.72
C GLY A 218 -19.92 2.52 12.77
N ASP A 219 -19.40 3.63 12.25
CA ASP A 219 -17.98 3.96 12.35
C ASP A 219 -17.59 4.47 13.75
N TYR A 220 -18.57 4.89 14.55
CA TYR A 220 -18.34 5.49 15.87
C TYR A 220 -18.55 4.48 16.99
N VAL A 221 -17.75 4.59 18.06
CA VAL A 221 -17.73 3.61 19.16
C VAL A 221 -18.41 4.10 20.43
N SER A 222 -18.38 5.42 20.68
CA SER A 222 -18.93 6.02 21.88
C SER A 222 -19.44 7.44 21.59
N LEU A 223 -20.36 7.89 22.43
CA LEU A 223 -20.71 9.30 22.55
C LEU A 223 -19.99 9.86 23.79
N THR A 224 -19.36 11.00 23.64
CA THR A 224 -18.73 11.74 24.75
C THR A 224 -19.45 13.05 24.97
N LEU A 225 -19.54 13.48 26.23
CA LEU A 225 -19.99 14.84 26.58
C LEU A 225 -19.33 15.26 27.89
N ASP A 226 -19.20 16.57 28.08
CA ASP A 226 -18.86 17.16 29.37
C ASP A 226 -20.16 17.46 30.13
N MET A 227 -20.18 17.19 31.43
CA MET A 227 -21.34 17.47 32.28
C MET A 227 -20.90 18.12 33.59
N PHE A 228 -21.74 19.04 34.07
CA PHE A 228 -21.63 19.65 35.39
C PHE A 228 -22.95 19.45 36.14
N ILE A 229 -22.87 18.78 37.28
CA ILE A 229 -24.01 18.57 38.18
C ILE A 229 -23.98 19.67 39.24
N THR A 230 -25.16 20.17 39.61
CA THR A 230 -25.31 21.21 40.65
C THR A 230 -26.24 20.70 41.76
N GLY A 231 -25.71 20.48 42.96
CA GLY A 231 -26.54 20.10 44.12
C GLY A 231 -27.23 18.75 43.93
N GLY A 232 -26.57 17.82 43.24
CA GLY A 232 -27.06 16.48 42.95
C GLY A 232 -28.23 16.39 41.96
N THR A 233 -28.77 17.52 41.47
CA THR A 233 -29.93 17.52 40.55
C THR A 233 -29.51 17.03 39.17
N GLY A 234 -30.11 15.93 38.70
CA GLY A 234 -29.64 15.20 37.52
C GLY A 234 -28.47 14.25 37.76
N GLY A 235 -27.90 14.22 38.97
CA GLY A 235 -26.87 13.27 39.36
C GLY A 235 -27.39 11.87 39.64
N PHE A 236 -28.61 11.78 40.19
CA PHE A 236 -29.31 10.55 40.55
C PHE A 236 -30.54 10.32 39.67
N GLY A 237 -30.97 9.07 39.55
CA GLY A 237 -32.13 8.67 38.74
C GLY A 237 -31.94 7.28 38.14
N SER A 238 -32.59 7.03 37.01
CA SER A 238 -32.51 5.76 36.28
C SER A 238 -31.35 5.71 35.26
N GLY A 239 -30.28 6.47 35.54
CA GLY A 239 -29.04 6.50 34.76
C GLY A 239 -29.02 7.52 33.62
N MET A 240 -27.87 7.65 32.97
CA MET A 240 -27.74 8.40 31.72
C MET A 240 -28.42 7.64 30.57
N ARG A 241 -28.96 8.39 29.60
CA ARG A 241 -29.62 7.87 28.40
C ARG A 241 -29.00 8.43 27.14
N ILE A 242 -28.91 7.58 26.13
CA ILE A 242 -28.77 7.99 24.73
C ILE A 242 -30.00 7.46 24.00
N PHE A 243 -30.58 8.28 23.13
CA PHE A 243 -31.61 7.87 22.18
C PHE A 243 -31.11 8.17 20.77
N ILE A 244 -31.16 7.17 19.89
CA ILE A 244 -30.94 7.35 18.44
C ILE A 244 -32.20 6.91 17.73
N ASN A 245 -32.92 7.85 17.12
CA ASN A 245 -34.24 7.62 16.50
C ASN A 245 -35.20 6.84 17.43
N GLY A 246 -35.17 7.12 18.74
CA GLY A 246 -36.01 6.48 19.76
C GLY A 246 -35.42 5.19 20.37
N ARG A 247 -34.37 4.60 19.78
CA ARG A 247 -33.67 3.46 20.38
C ARG A 247 -32.84 3.91 21.59
N SER A 248 -33.12 3.35 22.76
CA SER A 248 -32.45 3.76 24.01
C SER A 248 -31.22 2.90 24.35
N GLY A 249 -30.13 3.57 24.71
CA GLY A 249 -29.05 3.04 25.56
C GLY A 249 -29.23 3.49 27.00
N THR A 250 -29.00 2.57 27.94
CA THR A 250 -29.03 2.83 29.39
C THR A 250 -27.63 2.73 29.96
N TYR A 251 -27.22 3.73 30.75
CA TYR A 251 -25.89 3.79 31.34
C TYR A 251 -25.99 4.06 32.85
N ASN A 252 -24.84 4.12 33.52
CA ASN A 252 -24.81 4.40 34.96
C ASN A 252 -25.32 5.81 35.27
N SER A 253 -25.53 6.10 36.56
CA SER A 253 -25.85 7.45 37.03
C SER A 253 -24.77 8.45 36.62
N ALA A 254 -25.15 9.71 36.39
CA ALA A 254 -24.21 10.74 35.99
C ALA A 254 -23.05 10.89 37.01
N LEU A 255 -23.34 10.72 38.31
CA LEU A 255 -22.35 10.75 39.38
C LEU A 255 -21.34 9.58 39.37
N SER A 256 -21.56 8.57 38.54
CA SER A 256 -20.56 7.51 38.30
C SER A 256 -19.45 7.96 37.34
N TYR A 257 -19.65 9.06 36.62
CA TYR A 257 -18.72 9.60 35.62
C TYR A 257 -18.12 10.93 36.06
N VAL A 258 -18.89 11.76 36.76
CA VAL A 258 -18.50 13.12 37.14
C VAL A 258 -18.83 13.37 38.62
N SER A 259 -18.13 14.31 39.26
CA SER A 259 -18.42 14.72 40.64
C SER A 259 -19.37 15.92 40.68
N ASP A 260 -20.18 16.02 41.73
CA ASP A 260 -21.05 17.19 41.93
C ASP A 260 -20.22 18.47 42.11
N GLY A 261 -20.64 19.56 41.48
CA GLY A 261 -19.94 20.84 41.50
C GLY A 261 -18.64 20.88 40.68
N VAL A 262 -18.31 19.86 39.89
CA VAL A 262 -17.09 19.79 39.08
C VAL A 262 -17.43 19.38 37.65
N TRP A 263 -16.83 20.04 36.65
CA TRP A 263 -16.93 19.59 35.26
C TRP A 263 -16.20 18.26 35.10
N GLY A 264 -16.90 17.27 34.55
CA GLY A 264 -16.31 16.01 34.20
C GLY A 264 -16.72 15.58 32.80
N LYS A 265 -15.82 14.88 32.13
CA LYS A 265 -16.09 14.25 30.84
C LYS A 265 -16.62 12.85 31.06
N MET A 266 -17.68 12.49 30.36
CA MET A 266 -18.20 11.12 30.33
C MET A 266 -18.09 10.52 28.93
N THR A 267 -17.91 9.20 28.90
CA THR A 267 -17.84 8.39 27.69
C THR A 267 -18.89 7.29 27.78
N LEU A 268 -19.84 7.29 26.85
CA LEU A 268 -20.98 6.38 26.80
C LEU A 268 -20.85 5.46 25.57
N PRO A 269 -20.52 4.17 25.75
CA PRO A 269 -20.32 3.25 24.63
C PRO A 269 -21.59 3.02 23.81
N LEU A 270 -21.54 3.15 22.48
CA LEU A 270 -22.69 2.88 21.61
C LEU A 270 -23.05 1.40 21.53
N ALA A 271 -22.10 0.50 21.84
CA ALA A 271 -22.34 -0.94 21.93
C ALA A 271 -23.49 -1.29 22.89
N THR A 272 -23.67 -0.51 23.97
CA THR A 272 -24.74 -0.68 24.96
C THR A 272 -26.14 -0.52 24.35
N MET A 273 -26.27 0.18 23.22
CA MET A 273 -27.55 0.36 22.52
C MET A 273 -27.95 -0.86 21.66
N ALA A 274 -27.01 -1.77 21.39
CA ALA A 274 -27.19 -2.91 20.50
C ALA A 274 -27.80 -2.53 19.14
N LEU A 275 -27.24 -1.50 18.47
CA LEU A 275 -27.73 -1.01 17.18
C LEU A 275 -27.82 -2.12 16.12
N THR A 276 -28.91 -2.15 15.37
CA THR A 276 -29.10 -3.05 14.21
C THR A 276 -28.16 -2.70 13.06
N THR A 277 -27.99 -3.62 12.11
CA THR A 277 -27.19 -3.38 10.90
C THR A 277 -27.70 -2.16 10.13
N ALA A 278 -29.02 -1.95 10.04
CA ALA A 278 -29.61 -0.80 9.36
C ALA A 278 -29.33 0.52 10.11
N GLU A 279 -29.46 0.53 11.45
CA GLU A 279 -29.16 1.72 12.25
C GLU A 279 -27.68 2.11 12.16
N LYS A 280 -26.77 1.13 12.09
CA LYS A 280 -25.34 1.39 11.88
C LYS A 280 -25.03 2.06 10.54
N GLN A 281 -25.91 1.98 9.54
CA GLN A 281 -25.72 2.62 8.23
C GLN A 281 -26.31 4.04 8.16
N LEU A 282 -26.89 4.56 9.24
CA LEU A 282 -27.45 5.90 9.26
C LEU A 282 -26.37 6.97 9.06
N THR A 283 -26.62 7.90 8.15
CA THR A 283 -25.82 9.11 7.92
C THR A 283 -26.47 10.36 8.52
N THR A 284 -27.78 10.31 8.74
CA THR A 284 -28.56 11.35 9.44
C THR A 284 -29.50 10.70 10.44
N PHE A 285 -29.59 11.25 11.65
CA PHE A 285 -30.43 10.71 12.71
C PHE A 285 -30.73 11.77 13.79
N LYS A 286 -31.77 11.51 14.58
CA LYS A 286 -32.07 12.25 15.80
C LYS A 286 -31.34 11.63 16.97
N LEU A 287 -30.55 12.43 17.66
CA LEU A 287 -29.89 12.08 18.91
C LEU A 287 -30.57 12.80 20.06
N ALA A 288 -30.87 12.10 21.16
CA ALA A 288 -31.15 12.75 22.44
C ALA A 288 -30.27 12.15 23.53
N VAL A 289 -29.77 12.98 24.46
CA VAL A 289 -28.85 12.54 25.51
C VAL A 289 -29.06 13.33 26.80
N GLY A 290 -28.99 12.64 27.94
CA GLY A 290 -29.10 13.29 29.24
C GLY A 290 -29.38 12.32 30.39
N SER A 291 -29.62 12.87 31.58
CA SER A 291 -29.95 12.09 32.78
C SER A 291 -31.45 11.77 32.86
N GLU A 292 -31.77 10.49 33.02
CA GLU A 292 -33.15 10.00 33.25
C GLU A 292 -33.54 10.22 34.71
N THR A 293 -33.87 11.46 35.04
CA THR A 293 -34.14 11.90 36.42
C THR A 293 -35.50 12.57 36.57
N GLY A 294 -36.07 12.53 37.77
CA GLY A 294 -37.33 13.22 38.09
C GLY A 294 -37.18 14.72 38.36
N ALA A 295 -35.95 15.20 38.58
CA ALA A 295 -35.65 16.61 38.89
C ALA A 295 -34.26 17.00 38.38
N GLY A 296 -34.13 17.14 37.07
CA GLY A 296 -32.90 17.55 36.38
C GLY A 296 -32.71 19.06 36.41
N ASN A 297 -31.53 19.49 36.79
CA ASN A 297 -31.00 20.84 36.59
C ASN A 297 -29.47 20.72 36.55
N TYR A 298 -28.93 20.56 35.36
CA TYR A 298 -27.51 20.28 35.12
C TYR A 298 -27.06 20.93 33.82
N PHE A 299 -25.76 21.01 33.60
CA PHE A 299 -25.18 21.60 32.40
C PHE A 299 -24.47 20.53 31.59
N ILE A 300 -24.60 20.61 30.27
CA ILE A 300 -23.84 19.76 29.33
C ILE A 300 -23.12 20.61 28.30
N ASP A 301 -22.01 20.07 27.80
CA ASP A 301 -21.20 20.69 26.76
C ASP A 301 -20.42 19.63 25.97
N ASN A 302 -19.78 20.03 24.85
CA ASN A 302 -18.85 19.22 24.07
C ASN A 302 -19.39 17.82 23.70
N ILE A 303 -20.63 17.77 23.21
CA ILE A 303 -21.27 16.53 22.77
C ILE A 303 -20.61 16.11 21.46
N ALA A 304 -20.06 14.89 21.43
CA ALA A 304 -19.34 14.37 20.27
C ALA A 304 -19.44 12.85 20.13
N LEU A 305 -19.25 12.35 18.92
CA LEU A 305 -19.05 10.93 18.64
C LEU A 305 -17.56 10.63 18.48
N GLN A 306 -17.06 9.60 19.16
CA GLN A 306 -15.67 9.16 19.07
C GLN A 306 -15.50 8.04 18.04
N ASP A 307 -14.46 8.17 17.22
CA ASP A 307 -14.07 7.25 16.16
C ASP A 307 -12.87 6.36 16.58
N ILE A 308 -12.75 5.17 16.00
CA ILE A 308 -11.59 4.26 16.17
C ILE A 308 -10.72 4.17 14.90
N ASN A 309 -11.29 4.46 13.72
CA ASN A 309 -10.66 4.31 12.41
C ASN A 309 -11.03 5.50 11.54
N VAL A 310 -10.26 6.59 11.61
CA VAL A 310 -10.51 7.75 10.75
C VAL A 310 -10.07 7.42 9.32
N PRO A 311 -10.99 7.28 8.35
CA PRO A 311 -10.59 7.07 6.97
C PRO A 311 -9.83 8.31 6.49
N LYS A 312 -8.74 8.11 5.75
CA LYS A 312 -8.07 9.24 5.09
C LYS A 312 -9.01 9.85 4.07
N THR A 313 -9.09 11.17 4.08
CA THR A 313 -9.79 11.94 3.04
C THR A 313 -9.16 11.66 1.67
N GLN A 314 -9.92 11.89 0.59
CA GLN A 314 -9.39 11.75 -0.77
C GLN A 314 -8.13 12.59 -0.98
N GLN A 315 -8.12 13.84 -0.50
CA GLN A 315 -6.96 14.72 -0.59
C GLN A 315 -5.73 14.18 0.13
N GLN A 316 -5.90 13.60 1.33
CA GLN A 316 -4.79 12.97 2.05
C GLN A 316 -4.25 11.75 1.31
N LYS A 317 -5.12 10.93 0.72
CA LYS A 317 -4.69 9.79 -0.10
C LYS A 317 -3.90 10.25 -1.32
N VAL A 318 -4.38 11.26 -2.03
CA VAL A 318 -3.67 11.87 -3.17
C VAL A 318 -2.28 12.33 -2.75
N GLN A 319 -2.17 13.14 -1.68
CA GLN A 319 -0.88 13.65 -1.20
C GLN A 319 0.11 12.55 -0.84
N LEU A 320 -0.36 11.47 -0.20
CA LEU A 320 0.50 10.35 0.21
C LEU A 320 0.98 9.54 -1.00
N ILE A 321 0.08 9.25 -1.95
CA ILE A 321 0.43 8.49 -3.15
C ILE A 321 1.31 9.32 -4.09
N ASP A 322 1.03 10.61 -4.25
CA ASP A 322 1.83 11.56 -5.03
C ASP A 322 3.24 11.69 -4.45
N GLY A 323 3.34 11.93 -3.14
CA GLY A 323 4.62 12.00 -2.45
C GLY A 323 5.43 10.71 -2.57
N GLN A 324 4.75 9.55 -2.52
CA GLN A 324 5.43 8.27 -2.71
C GLN A 324 5.89 8.05 -4.16
N LEU A 325 5.10 8.45 -5.15
CA LEU A 325 5.51 8.37 -6.56
C LEU A 325 6.73 9.26 -6.84
N VAL A 326 6.72 10.50 -6.34
CA VAL A 326 7.85 11.43 -6.43
C VAL A 326 9.09 10.85 -5.77
N LYS A 327 8.96 10.30 -4.55
CA LYS A 327 10.07 9.66 -3.82
C LYS A 327 10.66 8.49 -4.62
N TRP A 328 9.80 7.63 -5.17
CA TRP A 328 10.19 6.48 -5.99
C TRP A 328 10.99 6.89 -7.24
N ILE A 329 10.41 7.76 -8.06
CA ILE A 329 11.02 8.20 -9.31
C ILE A 329 12.32 8.95 -9.02
N SER A 330 12.32 9.86 -8.04
CA SER A 330 13.52 10.63 -7.67
C SER A 330 14.65 9.71 -7.21
N ALA A 331 14.37 8.71 -6.38
CA ALA A 331 15.38 7.78 -5.89
C ALA A 331 16.06 6.99 -7.03
N LEU A 332 15.28 6.49 -8.00
CA LEU A 332 15.82 5.78 -9.16
C LEU A 332 16.62 6.71 -10.08
N VAL A 333 16.03 7.85 -10.45
CA VAL A 333 16.63 8.79 -11.40
C VAL A 333 17.87 9.44 -10.80
N ASP A 334 17.83 9.96 -9.57
CA ASP A 334 18.98 10.63 -8.97
C ASP A 334 20.19 9.71 -8.78
N THR A 335 19.94 8.44 -8.46
CA THR A 335 21.00 7.43 -8.29
C THR A 335 21.65 7.05 -9.61
N SER A 336 20.92 7.16 -10.72
CA SER A 336 21.34 6.63 -12.02
C SER A 336 21.58 7.67 -13.11
N LYS A 337 21.16 8.93 -12.91
CA LYS A 337 21.13 10.01 -13.92
C LYS A 337 22.48 10.31 -14.57
N THR A 338 23.58 9.97 -13.92
CA THR A 338 24.92 10.10 -14.52
C THR A 338 25.14 9.11 -15.66
N TYR A 339 24.47 7.96 -15.63
CA TYR A 339 24.64 6.85 -16.57
C TYR A 339 23.40 6.52 -17.41
N ILE A 340 22.24 6.37 -16.79
CA ILE A 340 20.98 6.06 -17.48
C ILE A 340 20.38 7.36 -18.00
N LYS A 341 20.12 7.42 -19.31
CA LYS A 341 19.64 8.63 -20.00
C LYS A 341 18.22 8.51 -20.55
N SER A 342 17.71 7.28 -20.66
CA SER A 342 16.41 6.98 -21.23
C SER A 342 15.73 5.91 -20.37
N TRP A 343 14.42 6.03 -20.23
CA TRP A 343 13.60 5.19 -19.34
C TRP A 343 12.30 4.80 -20.05
N ASN A 344 11.79 3.61 -19.73
CA ASN A 344 10.37 3.36 -19.90
C ASN A 344 9.60 4.08 -18.79
N VAL A 345 8.99 5.23 -19.09
CA VAL A 345 8.37 6.06 -18.03
C VAL A 345 7.04 5.45 -17.56
N ILE A 346 6.19 5.05 -18.50
CA ILE A 346 4.87 4.47 -18.21
C ILE A 346 4.68 3.24 -19.09
N ASP A 347 4.32 2.11 -18.47
CA ASP A 347 4.05 0.86 -19.17
C ASP A 347 2.60 0.40 -18.97
N LEU A 348 1.98 -0.04 -20.07
CA LEU A 348 0.60 -0.55 -20.14
C LEU A 348 -0.43 0.28 -19.33
N PRO A 349 -0.55 1.60 -19.57
CA PRO A 349 -1.49 2.44 -18.81
C PRO A 349 -2.95 2.27 -19.27
N MET A 350 -3.17 1.77 -20.50
CA MET A 350 -4.48 1.68 -21.12
C MET A 350 -5.20 0.38 -20.74
N ASP A 351 -6.54 0.43 -20.69
CA ASP A 351 -7.37 -0.77 -20.50
C ASP A 351 -7.42 -1.61 -21.79
N ASP A 352 -7.17 -2.91 -21.66
CA ASP A 352 -7.08 -3.83 -22.80
C ASP A 352 -8.44 -4.00 -23.51
N ALA A 353 -9.55 -3.94 -22.77
CA ALA A 353 -10.90 -4.08 -23.31
C ALA A 353 -11.46 -2.76 -23.84
N ASN A 354 -11.06 -1.64 -23.22
CA ASN A 354 -11.48 -0.30 -23.58
C ASN A 354 -10.27 0.63 -23.77
N PRO A 355 -9.60 0.60 -24.93
CA PRO A 355 -8.34 1.32 -25.16
C PRO A 355 -8.47 2.84 -25.21
N THR A 356 -9.67 3.39 -24.98
CA THR A 356 -9.92 4.83 -24.78
C THR A 356 -9.87 5.25 -23.31
N LEU A 357 -9.77 4.28 -22.39
CA LEU A 357 -9.73 4.49 -20.95
C LEU A 357 -8.39 4.04 -20.39
N LEU A 358 -7.95 4.72 -19.33
CA LEU A 358 -6.88 4.20 -18.48
C LEU A 358 -7.37 2.93 -17.79
N ARG A 359 -6.43 2.03 -17.50
CA ARG A 359 -6.67 0.89 -16.62
C ARG A 359 -7.29 1.40 -15.31
N THR A 360 -7.98 0.55 -14.58
CA THR A 360 -8.47 0.91 -13.24
C THR A 360 -8.65 -0.34 -12.41
N GLY A 361 -8.41 -0.21 -11.11
CA GLY A 361 -8.71 -1.22 -10.11
C GLY A 361 -10.11 -1.07 -9.51
N ILE A 362 -10.81 0.03 -9.80
CA ILE A 362 -12.13 0.32 -9.26
C ILE A 362 -13.12 -0.78 -9.66
N GLY A 363 -13.82 -1.34 -8.68
CA GLY A 363 -14.80 -2.40 -8.88
C GLY A 363 -14.20 -3.78 -9.17
N LYS A 364 -12.88 -3.95 -9.01
CA LYS A 364 -12.18 -5.22 -9.23
C LYS A 364 -11.58 -5.77 -7.93
N THR A 365 -11.44 -7.09 -7.86
CA THR A 365 -10.60 -7.74 -6.86
C THR A 365 -9.16 -7.70 -7.36
N LEU A 366 -8.29 -6.99 -6.64
CA LEU A 366 -6.90 -6.79 -7.06
C LEU A 366 -6.02 -7.96 -6.64
N ALA A 367 -5.15 -8.41 -7.55
CA ALA A 367 -4.13 -9.39 -7.25
C ALA A 367 -2.97 -8.76 -6.46
N ALA A 368 -2.17 -9.60 -5.80
CA ALA A 368 -0.92 -9.15 -5.19
C ALA A 368 0.00 -8.56 -6.28
N GLY A 369 0.61 -7.41 -6.00
CA GLY A 369 1.42 -6.72 -6.98
C GLY A 369 0.67 -5.69 -7.84
N GLU A 370 -0.67 -5.64 -7.79
CA GLU A 370 -1.45 -4.67 -8.55
C GLU A 370 -1.71 -3.39 -7.76
N PHE A 371 -1.44 -2.24 -8.39
CA PHE A 371 -1.79 -0.91 -7.87
C PHE A 371 -1.99 0.07 -9.03
N PHE A 372 -3.10 0.81 -9.03
CA PHE A 372 -3.50 1.68 -10.14
C PHE A 372 -3.35 3.16 -9.71
N TRP A 373 -2.22 3.76 -10.05
CA TRP A 373 -1.84 5.13 -9.67
C TRP A 373 -2.88 6.19 -10.06
N GLN A 374 -3.43 6.09 -11.26
CA GLN A 374 -4.50 6.92 -11.81
C GLN A 374 -5.78 6.97 -10.97
N ASP A 375 -6.08 5.90 -10.22
CA ASP A 375 -7.26 5.86 -9.35
C ASP A 375 -7.11 6.86 -8.18
N TYR A 376 -5.89 7.32 -7.92
CA TYR A 376 -5.57 8.31 -6.90
C TYR A 376 -5.10 9.64 -7.49
N LEU A 377 -4.25 9.61 -8.52
CA LEU A 377 -3.59 10.79 -9.08
C LEU A 377 -4.33 11.40 -10.28
N GLY A 378 -5.37 10.74 -10.77
CA GLY A 378 -6.13 11.18 -11.94
C GLY A 378 -5.46 10.80 -13.26
N LYS A 379 -6.04 11.28 -14.35
CA LYS A 379 -5.65 10.88 -15.72
C LYS A 379 -4.31 11.43 -16.21
N ASP A 380 -3.85 12.52 -15.60
CA ASP A 380 -2.64 13.25 -16.00
C ASP A 380 -1.46 12.92 -15.06
N TYR A 381 -1.48 11.75 -14.43
CA TYR A 381 -0.43 11.26 -13.54
C TYR A 381 0.84 10.93 -14.35
N GLY A 382 1.75 11.89 -14.44
CA GLY A 382 3.00 11.78 -15.20
C GLY A 382 3.79 13.07 -15.25
#